data_AF-A0A183N1P4-F1
#
_entry.id   AF-A0A183N1P4-F1
#
_cell.length_a   1.000
_cell.length_b   1.000
_cell.length_c   1.000
_cell.angle_alpha   90.00
_cell.angle_beta   90.00
_cell.angle_gamma   90.00
#
_symmetry.space_group_name_H-M   'P 1'
#
loop_
_entity.id
_entity.type
_entity.pdbx_description
1 polymer ?
#
loop_
_entity_poly.entity_id
_entity_poly.type
_entity_poly.pdbx_seq_one_letter_code
_entity_poly.pdbx_strand_id
1 'polypeptide(L)'
;MQIKAASVAAVSASVGLSIHKGKTKVLKYNTENSNPITLDGKTLEDVESFTYLGSIIDEQGGSDADVKAKTGKARTAFLQLKNIWNSKQLSTNIKVRIFNTNVKAVLLYGAETWRTTTTTIKKVQLFINSCLRKILNIHWPDTISNSLLWERTNQLPAEEGIRKRRWKWIGHTLRKSSNCITRQALTWNPEGKRKRGRPKNTLRRIIEADMKTMNYNWTELERIAQDRVGWRMLVSGLCYFTRSNRRK
;
A
#
# COMPACT_ATOMS: atom_id res chain seq x y z
N MET A 1 -16.17 -12.37 19.14
CA MET A 1 -16.12 -12.80 17.73
C MET A 1 -17.12 -13.90 17.42
N GLN A 2 -17.24 -14.95 18.25
CA GLN A 2 -18.23 -16.02 18.08
C GLN A 2 -19.67 -15.52 17.82
N ILE A 3 -20.17 -14.62 18.67
CA ILE A 3 -21.52 -14.04 18.53
C ILE A 3 -21.73 -13.39 17.16
N LYS A 4 -20.72 -12.65 16.67
CA LYS A 4 -20.79 -11.99 15.35
C LYS A 4 -20.81 -13.03 14.22
N ALA A 5 -20.00 -14.08 14.32
CA ALA A 5 -19.97 -15.16 13.31
C ALA A 5 -21.33 -15.89 13.24
N ALA A 6 -21.91 -16.23 14.38
CA ALA A 6 -23.24 -16.86 14.46
C ALA A 6 -24.34 -15.95 13.93
N SER A 7 -24.32 -14.65 14.28
CA SER A 7 -25.27 -13.66 13.77
C SER A 7 -25.20 -13.51 12.25
N VAL A 8 -23.99 -13.42 11.67
CA VAL A 8 -23.82 -13.35 10.22
C VAL A 8 -24.31 -14.63 9.54
N ALA A 9 -24.08 -15.80 10.14
CA ALA A 9 -24.60 -17.06 9.61
C ALA A 9 -26.14 -17.09 9.59
N ALA A 10 -26.78 -16.68 10.68
CA ALA A 10 -28.24 -16.62 10.78
C ALA A 10 -28.87 -15.64 9.77
N VAL A 11 -28.31 -14.42 9.66
CA VAL A 11 -28.79 -13.41 8.69
C VAL A 11 -28.52 -13.84 7.24
N SER A 12 -27.41 -14.52 6.98
CA SER A 12 -27.16 -15.06 5.64
C SER A 12 -28.19 -16.14 5.29
N ALA A 13 -28.50 -17.03 6.22
CA ALA A 13 -29.48 -18.09 6.02
C ALA A 13 -30.89 -17.54 5.76
N SER A 14 -31.29 -16.43 6.42
CA SER A 14 -32.60 -15.81 6.19
C SER A 14 -32.78 -15.24 4.78
N VAL A 15 -31.68 -15.00 4.05
CA VAL A 15 -31.70 -14.56 2.64
C VAL A 15 -31.27 -15.68 1.67
N GLY A 16 -31.24 -16.93 2.12
CA GLY A 16 -30.89 -18.10 1.30
C GLY A 16 -29.40 -18.25 1.02
N LEU A 17 -28.52 -17.55 1.73
CA LEU A 17 -27.07 -17.65 1.60
C LEU A 17 -26.45 -18.53 2.70
N SER A 18 -25.36 -19.23 2.37
CA SER A 18 -24.61 -20.05 3.34
C SER A 18 -23.14 -19.66 3.39
N ILE A 19 -22.53 -19.76 4.57
CA ILE A 19 -21.12 -19.44 4.75
C ILE A 19 -20.26 -20.64 4.34
N HIS A 20 -19.38 -20.44 3.36
CA HIS A 20 -18.46 -21.48 2.93
C HIS A 20 -17.32 -21.70 3.94
N LYS A 21 -17.50 -22.68 4.83
CA LYS A 21 -16.60 -23.01 5.95
C LYS A 21 -15.14 -23.23 5.54
N GLY A 22 -14.88 -23.83 4.38
CA GLY A 22 -13.50 -24.04 3.88
C GLY A 22 -12.76 -22.78 3.43
N LYS A 23 -13.50 -21.71 3.07
CA LYS A 23 -12.95 -20.41 2.62
C LYS A 23 -12.91 -19.40 3.76
N THR A 24 -13.79 -19.55 4.75
CA THR A 24 -13.81 -18.75 5.96
C THR A 24 -12.67 -19.17 6.89
N LYS A 25 -11.78 -18.23 7.20
CA LYS A 25 -10.64 -18.42 8.09
C LYS A 25 -10.67 -17.36 9.18
N VAL A 26 -10.00 -17.64 10.30
CA VAL A 26 -9.89 -16.72 11.43
C VAL A 26 -8.46 -16.23 11.51
N LEU A 27 -8.26 -14.92 11.32
CA LEU A 27 -7.00 -14.26 11.67
C LEU A 27 -7.15 -13.59 13.03
N LYS A 28 -6.30 -13.96 13.99
CA LYS A 28 -6.23 -13.33 15.31
C LYS A 28 -5.15 -12.24 15.30
N TYR A 29 -5.53 -11.01 15.65
CA TYR A 29 -4.61 -9.86 15.67
C TYR A 29 -4.60 -9.21 17.05
N ASN A 30 -3.41 -9.11 17.66
CA ASN A 30 -3.20 -8.48 18.98
C ASN A 30 -4.20 -8.96 20.07
N THR A 31 -4.56 -10.25 20.05
CA THR A 31 -5.46 -10.84 21.04
C THR A 31 -4.82 -12.06 21.69
N GLU A 32 -5.02 -12.20 23.01
CA GLU A 32 -4.62 -13.38 23.78
C GLU A 32 -5.69 -14.48 23.71
N ASN A 33 -6.85 -14.18 23.12
CA ASN A 33 -7.94 -15.12 23.02
C ASN A 33 -7.63 -16.22 21.98
N SER A 34 -7.34 -17.41 22.48
CA SER A 34 -7.10 -18.62 21.69
C SER A 34 -8.37 -19.43 21.42
N ASN A 35 -9.54 -19.00 21.93
CA ASN A 35 -10.77 -19.76 21.79
C ASN A 35 -11.09 -20.02 20.31
N PRO A 36 -11.48 -21.26 19.96
CA PRO A 36 -11.88 -21.59 18.60
C PRO A 36 -13.19 -20.90 18.24
N ILE A 37 -13.35 -20.53 16.97
CA ILE A 37 -14.61 -20.02 16.44
C ILE A 37 -15.28 -21.16 15.69
N THR A 38 -16.54 -21.46 16.02
CA THR A 38 -17.31 -22.54 15.41
C THR A 38 -18.47 -22.01 14.57
N LEU A 39 -18.76 -22.64 13.43
CA LEU A 39 -19.94 -22.39 12.60
C LEU A 39 -20.63 -23.72 12.27
N ASP A 40 -21.88 -23.85 12.72
CA ASP A 40 -22.71 -25.07 12.70
C ASP A 40 -21.90 -26.32 13.08
N GLY A 41 -21.32 -26.30 14.28
CA GLY A 41 -20.55 -27.42 14.84
C GLY A 41 -19.16 -27.64 14.23
N LYS A 42 -18.75 -26.90 13.18
CA LYS A 42 -17.40 -26.98 12.61
C LYS A 42 -16.51 -25.84 13.09
N THR A 43 -15.33 -26.18 13.60
CA THR A 43 -14.29 -25.20 13.94
C THR A 43 -13.70 -24.60 12.68
N LEU A 44 -13.63 -23.27 12.63
CA LEU A 44 -12.94 -22.54 11.56
C LEU A 44 -11.43 -22.62 11.78
N GLU A 45 -10.68 -22.72 10.68
CA GLU A 45 -9.22 -22.73 10.73
C GLU A 45 -8.68 -21.36 11.13
N ASP A 46 -7.82 -21.36 12.14
CA ASP A 46 -6.99 -20.21 12.51
C ASP A 46 -5.80 -20.13 11.55
N VAL A 47 -5.58 -18.94 10.96
CA VAL A 47 -4.48 -18.70 10.00
C VAL A 47 -3.60 -17.56 10.48
N GLU A 48 -2.30 -17.63 10.20
CA GLU A 48 -1.34 -16.55 10.50
C GLU A 48 -1.37 -15.43 9.46
N SER A 49 -1.84 -15.72 8.24
CA SER A 49 -2.01 -14.73 7.19
C SER A 49 -3.19 -15.08 6.29
N PHE A 50 -3.81 -14.06 5.68
CA PHE A 50 -4.86 -14.25 4.69
C PHE A 50 -4.74 -13.24 3.56
N THR A 51 -5.22 -13.61 2.38
CA THR A 51 -5.28 -12.70 1.22
C THR A 51 -6.66 -12.10 1.12
N TYR A 52 -6.75 -10.78 1.20
CA TYR A 52 -7.99 -10.02 1.03
C TYR A 52 -7.85 -9.01 -0.10
N LEU A 53 -8.72 -9.14 -1.12
CA LEU A 53 -8.72 -8.28 -2.32
C LEU A 53 -7.32 -8.15 -2.97
N GLY A 54 -6.55 -9.23 -2.91
CA GLY A 54 -5.21 -9.33 -3.47
C GLY A 54 -4.08 -8.75 -2.60
N SER A 55 -4.38 -8.24 -1.39
CA SER A 55 -3.39 -7.83 -0.39
C SER A 55 -3.25 -8.89 0.70
N ILE A 56 -2.01 -9.14 1.13
CA ILE A 56 -1.72 -10.08 2.22
C ILE A 56 -1.78 -9.34 3.56
N ILE A 57 -2.57 -9.87 4.49
CA ILE A 57 -2.67 -9.38 5.85
C ILE A 57 -2.16 -10.48 6.76
N ASP A 58 -1.12 -10.17 7.54
CA ASP A 58 -0.50 -11.08 8.50
C ASP A 58 -0.86 -10.72 9.95
N GLU A 59 -0.73 -11.68 10.87
CA GLU A 59 -0.95 -11.49 12.31
C GLU A 59 -0.03 -10.42 12.92
N GLN A 60 1.11 -10.12 12.28
CA GLN A 60 2.06 -9.13 12.75
C GLN A 60 1.65 -7.69 12.35
N GLY A 61 0.63 -7.54 11.51
CA GLY A 61 0.13 -6.27 10.96
C GLY A 61 1.19 -5.54 10.13
N GLY A 62 2.09 -6.28 9.50
CA GLY A 62 3.14 -5.76 8.63
C GLY A 62 2.64 -5.57 7.20
N SER A 63 3.40 -4.84 6.39
CA SER A 63 3.21 -4.81 4.94
C SER A 63 4.30 -5.59 4.21
N ASP A 64 5.21 -6.25 4.92
CA ASP A 64 6.39 -6.87 4.33
C ASP A 64 6.04 -8.10 3.49
N ALA A 65 5.12 -8.95 3.96
CA ALA A 65 4.61 -10.08 3.19
C ALA A 65 3.90 -9.62 1.91
N ASP A 66 3.04 -8.61 2.02
CA ASP A 66 2.33 -8.04 0.86
C ASP A 66 3.30 -7.43 -0.15
N VAL A 67 4.25 -6.60 0.30
CA VAL A 67 5.26 -5.98 -0.56
C VAL A 67 6.11 -7.04 -1.26
N LYS A 68 6.50 -8.12 -0.55
CA LYS A 68 7.24 -9.24 -1.14
C LYS A 68 6.41 -9.92 -2.23
N ALA A 69 5.14 -10.23 -1.97
CA ALA A 69 4.25 -10.86 -2.94
C ALA A 69 4.00 -9.98 -4.17
N LYS A 70 3.75 -8.67 -3.99
CA LYS A 70 3.60 -7.71 -5.09
C LYS A 70 4.88 -7.56 -5.91
N THR A 71 6.04 -7.54 -5.25
CA THR A 71 7.34 -7.51 -5.95
C THR A 71 7.54 -8.77 -6.79
N GLY A 72 7.14 -9.94 -6.29
CA GLY A 72 7.13 -11.19 -7.07
C GLY A 72 6.25 -11.10 -8.32
N LYS A 73 4.99 -10.66 -8.15
CA LYS A 73 4.05 -10.49 -9.27
C LYS A 73 4.55 -9.47 -10.30
N ALA A 74 5.06 -8.33 -9.85
CA ALA A 74 5.62 -7.30 -10.72
C ALA A 74 6.88 -7.79 -11.45
N ARG A 75 7.72 -8.61 -10.79
CA ARG A 75 8.87 -9.25 -11.44
C ARG A 75 8.42 -10.18 -12.56
N THR A 76 7.42 -11.02 -12.33
CA THR A 76 6.87 -11.90 -13.38
C THR A 76 6.34 -11.08 -14.56
N ALA A 77 5.54 -10.04 -14.30
CA ALA A 77 5.04 -9.13 -15.34
C ALA A 77 6.18 -8.46 -16.12
N PHE A 78 7.24 -8.03 -15.43
CA PHE A 78 8.41 -7.44 -16.09
C PHE A 78 9.12 -8.45 -17.00
N LEU A 79 9.30 -9.70 -16.55
CA LEU A 79 9.99 -10.74 -17.32
C LEU A 79 9.20 -11.17 -18.56
N GLN A 80 7.87 -11.22 -18.47
CA GLN A 80 7.00 -11.53 -19.62
C GLN A 80 7.18 -10.51 -20.76
N LEU A 81 7.49 -9.26 -20.42
CA LEU A 81 7.70 -8.17 -21.39
C LEU A 81 9.17 -8.06 -21.86
N LYS A 82 10.00 -9.10 -21.69
CA LYS A 82 11.43 -9.08 -22.05
C LYS A 82 11.71 -8.59 -23.47
N ASN A 83 10.89 -8.98 -24.45
CA ASN A 83 11.08 -8.62 -25.85
C ASN A 83 10.87 -7.12 -26.08
N ILE A 84 9.98 -6.48 -25.31
CA ILE A 84 9.73 -5.03 -25.37
C ILE A 84 10.95 -4.27 -24.84
N TRP A 85 11.52 -4.73 -23.73
CA TRP A 85 12.70 -4.08 -23.13
C TRP A 85 13.92 -4.15 -24.05
N ASN A 86 14.09 -5.29 -24.73
CA ASN A 86 15.21 -5.53 -25.65
C ASN A 86 15.02 -4.91 -27.05
N SER A 87 13.79 -4.52 -27.42
CA SER A 87 13.51 -3.99 -28.75
C SER A 87 14.19 -2.64 -28.98
N LYS A 88 14.96 -2.51 -30.06
CA LYS A 88 15.55 -1.23 -30.49
C LYS A 88 14.56 -0.32 -31.22
N GLN A 89 13.45 -0.87 -31.70
CA GLN A 89 12.42 -0.13 -32.44
C GLN A 89 11.58 0.77 -31.52
N LEU A 90 11.48 0.41 -30.23
CA LEU A 90 10.70 1.17 -29.25
C LEU A 90 11.56 2.21 -28.56
N SER A 91 11.08 3.46 -28.55
CA SER A 91 11.74 4.52 -27.78
C SER A 91 11.69 4.24 -26.27
N THR A 92 12.68 4.76 -25.56
CA THR A 92 12.74 4.67 -24.09
C THR A 92 11.47 5.19 -23.43
N ASN A 93 10.90 6.29 -23.94
CA ASN A 93 9.68 6.88 -23.39
C ASN A 93 8.48 5.92 -23.47
N ILE A 94 8.33 5.20 -24.59
CA ILE A 94 7.28 4.20 -24.75
C ILE A 94 7.51 3.04 -23.78
N LYS A 95 8.74 2.52 -23.68
CA LYS A 95 9.08 1.43 -22.74
C LYS A 95 8.79 1.83 -21.28
N VAL A 96 9.15 3.04 -20.88
CA VAL A 96 8.86 3.56 -19.53
C VAL A 96 7.36 3.69 -19.29
N ARG A 97 6.57 4.10 -20.29
CA ARG A 97 5.10 4.13 -20.20
C ARG A 97 4.51 2.73 -20.02
N ILE A 98 5.00 1.74 -20.76
CA ILE A 98 4.59 0.32 -20.63
C ILE A 98 4.97 -0.21 -19.24
N PHE A 99 6.16 0.10 -18.75
CA PHE A 99 6.59 -0.25 -17.39
C PHE A 99 5.67 0.35 -16.32
N ASN A 100 5.33 1.64 -16.44
CA ASN A 100 4.47 2.32 -15.47
C ASN A 100 3.06 1.72 -15.42
N THR A 101 2.51 1.33 -16.56
CA THR A 101 1.14 0.81 -16.71
C THR A 101 1.02 -0.65 -16.30
N ASN A 102 2.00 -1.49 -16.62
CA ASN A 102 1.89 -2.95 -16.41
C ASN A 102 2.66 -3.44 -15.18
N VAL A 103 3.85 -2.90 -14.92
CA VAL A 103 4.74 -3.41 -13.86
C VAL A 103 4.59 -2.59 -12.59
N LYS A 104 4.73 -1.26 -12.70
CA LYS A 104 4.66 -0.35 -11.56
C LYS A 104 3.25 -0.30 -10.96
N ALA A 105 2.21 -0.45 -11.79
CA ALA A 105 0.82 -0.54 -11.33
C ALA A 105 0.58 -1.78 -10.46
N VAL A 106 1.07 -2.95 -10.88
CA VAL A 106 0.99 -4.20 -10.09
C VAL A 106 1.79 -4.08 -8.80
N LEU A 107 3.00 -3.51 -8.88
CA LEU A 107 3.88 -3.34 -7.72
C LEU A 107 3.25 -2.45 -6.64
N LEU A 108 2.66 -1.31 -7.04
CA LEU A 108 2.14 -0.29 -6.12
C LEU A 108 0.64 -0.42 -5.85
N TYR A 109 0.02 -1.54 -6.23
CA TYR A 109 -1.37 -1.81 -5.92
C TYR A 109 -1.56 -1.97 -4.41
N GLY A 110 -2.41 -1.12 -3.81
CA GLY A 110 -2.66 -1.12 -2.37
C GLY A 110 -1.57 -0.43 -1.54
N ALA A 111 -0.60 0.24 -2.18
CA ALA A 111 0.49 0.91 -1.47
C ALA A 111 0.03 2.11 -0.64
N GLU A 112 -1.19 2.60 -0.86
CA GLU A 112 -1.83 3.68 -0.11
C GLU A 112 -1.92 3.36 1.39
N THR A 113 -2.17 2.10 1.73
CA THR A 113 -2.37 1.63 3.11
C THR A 113 -1.13 0.97 3.70
N TRP A 114 -0.04 0.86 2.94
CA TRP A 114 1.20 0.26 3.43
C TRP A 114 1.80 1.04 4.59
N ARG A 115 2.23 0.29 5.59
CA ARG A 115 3.15 0.75 6.62
C ARG A 115 4.54 0.88 6.00
N THR A 116 4.84 2.04 5.43
CA THR A 116 6.16 2.28 4.82
C THR A 116 7.24 2.41 5.89
N THR A 117 8.18 1.47 5.89
CA THR A 117 9.46 1.61 6.60
C THR A 117 10.56 1.99 5.60
N THR A 118 11.70 2.48 6.09
CA THR A 118 12.85 2.79 5.24
C THR A 118 13.36 1.54 4.50
N THR A 119 13.31 0.37 5.14
CA THR A 119 13.73 -0.90 4.53
C THR A 119 12.75 -1.34 3.44
N THR A 120 11.44 -1.25 3.68
CA THR A 120 10.40 -1.56 2.68
C THR A 120 10.52 -0.63 1.47
N ILE A 121 10.66 0.69 1.69
CA ILE A 121 10.86 1.68 0.62
C ILE A 121 12.12 1.37 -0.19
N LYS A 122 13.24 1.08 0.49
CA LYS A 122 14.51 0.72 -0.18
C LYS A 122 14.34 -0.52 -1.05
N LYS A 123 13.67 -1.58 -0.57
CA LYS A 123 13.40 -2.79 -1.36
C LYS A 123 12.60 -2.49 -2.63
N VAL A 124 11.53 -1.71 -2.52
CA VAL A 124 10.70 -1.28 -3.67
C VAL A 124 11.51 -0.43 -4.66
N GLN A 125 12.31 0.52 -4.15
CA GLN A 125 13.16 1.37 -4.97
C GLN A 125 14.24 0.57 -5.72
N LEU A 126 14.88 -0.41 -5.06
CA LEU A 126 15.88 -1.28 -5.67
C LEU A 126 15.28 -2.06 -6.84
N PHE A 127 14.08 -2.62 -6.66
CA PHE A 127 13.38 -3.33 -7.73
C PHE A 127 13.05 -2.40 -8.92
N ILE A 128 12.49 -1.22 -8.66
CA ILE A 128 12.19 -0.23 -9.72
C ILE A 128 13.46 0.17 -10.45
N ASN A 129 14.53 0.50 -9.72
CA ASN A 129 15.80 0.92 -10.31
C ASN A 129 16.45 -0.19 -11.15
N SER A 130 16.32 -1.45 -10.73
CA SER A 130 16.78 -2.60 -11.52
C SER A 130 16.01 -2.71 -12.85
N CYS A 131 14.69 -2.53 -12.81
CA CYS A 131 13.86 -2.52 -14.02
C CYS A 131 14.22 -1.36 -14.97
N LEU A 132 14.41 -0.15 -14.42
CA LEU A 132 14.75 1.03 -15.22
C LEU A 132 16.11 0.90 -15.90
N ARG A 133 17.13 0.35 -15.22
CA ARG A 133 18.44 0.07 -15.84
C ARG A 133 18.33 -0.90 -17.01
N LYS A 134 17.53 -1.96 -16.87
CA LYS A 134 17.25 -2.89 -17.97
C LYS A 134 16.52 -2.24 -19.14
N ILE A 135 15.56 -1.36 -18.87
CA ILE A 135 14.84 -0.61 -19.92
C ILE A 135 15.78 0.31 -20.70
N LEU A 136 16.75 0.93 -20.01
CA LEU A 136 17.79 1.76 -20.62
C LEU A 136 18.94 0.95 -21.24
N ASN A 137 18.87 -0.38 -21.20
CA ASN A 137 19.91 -1.28 -21.69
C ASN A 137 21.30 -1.03 -21.06
N ILE A 138 21.31 -0.62 -19.78
CA ILE A 138 22.55 -0.38 -19.02
C ILE A 138 22.98 -1.70 -18.41
N HIS A 139 24.12 -2.20 -18.87
CA HIS A 139 24.76 -3.43 -18.40
C HIS A 139 26.12 -3.11 -17.81
N TRP A 140 26.63 -3.98 -16.93
CA TRP A 140 28.02 -3.89 -16.51
C TRP A 140 28.93 -3.96 -17.76
N PRO A 141 29.98 -3.12 -17.88
CA PRO A 141 30.59 -2.25 -16.86
C PRO A 141 29.99 -0.83 -16.74
N ASP A 142 28.98 -0.48 -17.55
CA ASP A 142 28.39 0.86 -17.55
C ASP A 142 27.72 1.19 -16.22
N THR A 143 28.10 2.32 -15.63
CA THR A 143 27.58 2.79 -14.34
C THR A 143 26.76 4.06 -14.52
N ILE A 144 25.61 4.13 -13.83
CA ILE A 144 24.74 5.31 -13.80
C ILE A 144 24.33 5.63 -12.36
N SER A 145 24.39 6.91 -12.01
CA SER A 145 23.88 7.41 -10.74
C SER A 145 22.37 7.27 -10.67
N ASN A 146 21.82 7.09 -9.47
CA ASN A 146 20.36 6.97 -9.30
C ASN A 146 19.63 8.27 -9.70
N SER A 147 20.24 9.44 -9.49
CA SER A 147 19.66 10.72 -9.90
C SER A 147 19.51 10.83 -11.42
N LEU A 148 20.58 10.53 -12.18
CA LEU A 148 20.55 10.56 -13.64
C LEU A 148 19.61 9.50 -14.22
N LEU A 149 19.52 8.32 -13.58
CA LEU A 149 18.57 7.28 -13.96
C LEU A 149 17.12 7.79 -13.88
N TRP A 150 16.78 8.50 -12.79
CA TRP A 150 15.44 9.05 -12.58
C TRP A 150 15.13 10.23 -13.50
N GLU A 151 16.12 11.06 -13.78
CA GLU A 151 16.01 12.17 -14.73
C GLU A 151 15.73 11.67 -16.16
N ARG A 152 16.57 10.75 -16.66
CA ARG A 152 16.41 10.17 -18.02
C ARG A 152 15.08 9.45 -18.23
N THR A 153 14.49 8.90 -17.17
CA THR A 153 13.23 8.15 -17.24
C THR A 153 12.02 8.96 -16.78
N ASN A 154 12.22 10.23 -16.40
CA ASN A 154 11.22 11.10 -15.78
C ASN A 154 10.45 10.39 -14.65
N GLN A 155 11.17 9.67 -13.79
CA GLN A 155 10.60 8.90 -12.69
C GLN A 155 10.80 9.60 -11.35
N LEU A 156 9.77 9.53 -10.50
CA LEU A 156 9.89 9.93 -9.10
C LEU A 156 10.42 8.77 -8.25
N PRO A 157 11.16 9.05 -7.16
CA PRO A 157 11.48 8.08 -6.13
C PRO A 157 10.22 7.35 -5.63
N ALA A 158 10.36 6.08 -5.30
CA ALA A 158 9.27 5.20 -4.87
C ALA A 158 8.51 5.76 -3.67
N GLU A 159 9.24 6.33 -2.71
CA GLU A 159 8.67 6.97 -1.52
C GLU A 159 7.69 8.09 -1.90
N GLU A 160 8.09 8.99 -2.80
CA GLU A 160 7.27 10.11 -3.25
C GLU A 160 6.04 9.61 -4.01
N GLY A 161 6.21 8.58 -4.85
CA GLY A 161 5.10 7.94 -5.55
C GLY A 161 4.07 7.31 -4.60
N ILE A 162 4.54 6.60 -3.58
CA ILE A 162 3.67 5.97 -2.56
C ILE A 162 2.99 7.05 -1.71
N ARG A 163 3.72 8.07 -1.26
CA ARG A 163 3.17 9.22 -0.53
C ARG A 163 2.07 9.91 -1.34
N LYS A 164 2.31 10.21 -2.61
CA LYS A 164 1.32 10.83 -3.51
C LYS A 164 0.04 10.00 -3.64
N ARG A 165 0.17 8.67 -3.77
CA ARG A 165 -0.97 7.75 -3.83
C ARG A 165 -1.76 7.75 -2.52
N ARG A 166 -1.07 7.62 -1.38
CA ARG A 166 -1.67 7.69 -0.05
C ARG A 166 -2.47 8.97 0.15
N TRP A 167 -1.89 10.12 -0.16
CA TRP A 167 -2.58 11.40 0.02
C TRP A 167 -3.71 11.63 -0.99
N LYS A 168 -3.63 11.08 -2.21
CA LYS A 168 -4.80 11.03 -3.11
C LYS A 168 -5.94 10.22 -2.50
N TRP A 169 -5.64 9.07 -1.90
CA TRP A 169 -6.63 8.22 -1.24
C TRP A 169 -7.22 8.88 0.01
N ILE A 170 -6.40 9.48 0.87
CA ILE A 170 -6.87 10.23 2.05
C ILE A 170 -7.85 11.32 1.66
N GLY A 171 -7.53 12.13 0.64
CA GLY A 171 -8.45 13.17 0.18
C GLY A 171 -9.77 12.60 -0.33
N HIS A 172 -9.75 11.45 -1.03
CA HIS A 172 -10.98 10.77 -1.44
C HIS A 172 -11.80 10.33 -0.23
N THR A 173 -11.16 9.79 0.79
CA THR A 173 -11.81 9.34 2.02
C THR A 173 -12.37 10.49 2.86
N LEU A 174 -11.63 11.60 3.00
CA LEU A 174 -12.09 12.79 3.73
C LEU A 174 -13.31 13.46 3.09
N ARG A 175 -13.48 13.33 1.76
CA ARG A 175 -14.67 13.82 1.05
C ARG A 175 -15.91 12.95 1.24
N LYS A 176 -15.79 11.72 1.75
CA LYS A 176 -16.97 10.85 2.01
C LYS A 176 -17.74 11.37 3.23
N SER A 177 -18.99 10.94 3.38
CA SER A 177 -19.78 11.24 4.59
C SER A 177 -19.09 10.74 5.86
N SER A 178 -19.34 11.41 6.98
CA SER A 178 -18.82 11.03 8.31
C SER A 178 -19.22 9.62 8.74
N ASN A 179 -20.39 9.15 8.29
CA ASN A 179 -20.91 7.81 8.57
C ASN A 179 -20.22 6.70 7.75
N CYS A 180 -19.38 7.06 6.78
CA CYS A 180 -18.69 6.06 5.97
C CYS A 180 -17.58 5.38 6.77
N ILE A 181 -17.61 4.03 6.82
CA ILE A 181 -16.66 3.20 7.56
C ILE A 181 -15.21 3.56 7.20
N THR A 182 -14.90 3.81 5.92
CA THR A 182 -13.53 4.15 5.51
C THR A 182 -13.06 5.48 6.09
N ARG A 183 -13.98 6.43 6.31
CA ARG A 183 -13.66 7.74 6.91
C ARG A 183 -13.49 7.62 8.41
N GLN A 184 -14.36 6.88 9.08
CA GLN A 184 -14.22 6.56 10.51
C GLN A 184 -12.91 5.81 10.78
N ALA A 185 -12.54 4.86 9.92
CA ALA A 185 -11.32 4.06 10.06
C ALA A 185 -10.02 4.91 10.00
N LEU A 186 -10.03 6.10 9.39
CA LEU A 186 -8.85 6.98 9.37
C LEU A 186 -8.51 7.53 10.76
N THR A 187 -9.53 7.86 11.56
CA THR A 187 -9.37 8.45 12.89
C THR A 187 -9.51 7.43 14.01
N TRP A 188 -10.04 6.24 13.70
CA TRP A 188 -10.24 5.15 14.64
C TRP A 188 -8.94 4.76 15.35
N ASN A 189 -9.01 4.68 16.68
CA ASN A 189 -7.95 4.15 17.51
C ASN A 189 -8.43 2.80 18.07
N PRO A 190 -7.84 1.67 17.65
CA PRO A 190 -8.27 0.38 18.14
C PRO A 190 -8.00 0.26 19.65
N GLU A 191 -8.96 -0.31 20.37
CA GLU A 191 -8.82 -0.62 21.79
C GLU A 191 -7.74 -1.69 22.00
N GLY A 192 -6.98 -1.55 23.09
CA GLY A 192 -5.94 -2.50 23.47
C GLY A 192 -4.62 -1.85 23.88
N LYS A 193 -3.78 -2.63 24.55
CA LYS A 193 -2.42 -2.21 24.93
C LYS A 193 -1.43 -2.57 23.83
N ARG A 194 -0.46 -1.69 23.59
CA ARG A 194 0.66 -2.01 22.70
C ARG A 194 1.55 -3.05 23.37
N LYS A 195 2.07 -4.00 22.57
CA LYS A 195 3.11 -4.93 23.04
C LYS A 195 4.33 -4.14 23.55
N ARG A 196 4.93 -4.62 24.65
CA ARG A 196 6.17 -4.04 25.23
C ARG A 196 7.32 -4.19 24.23
N GLY A 197 8.18 -3.17 24.12
CA GLY A 197 9.30 -3.12 23.18
C GLY A 197 9.20 -1.97 22.17
N ARG A 198 10.05 -1.98 21.12
CA ARG A 198 10.09 -0.90 20.11
C ARG A 198 8.74 -0.81 19.38
N PRO A 199 8.00 0.31 19.49
CA PRO A 199 6.71 0.44 18.83
C PRO A 199 6.89 0.42 17.31
N LYS A 200 6.22 -0.52 16.64
CA LYS A 200 6.18 -0.53 15.18
C LYS A 200 5.50 0.75 14.67
N ASN A 201 5.93 1.27 13.51
CA ASN A 201 5.36 2.51 12.92
C ASN A 201 3.85 2.36 12.62
N THR A 202 3.01 3.35 12.35
CA THR A 202 1.62 3.05 11.90
C THR A 202 1.27 3.90 10.71
N LEU A 203 0.26 3.51 9.93
CA LEU A 203 -0.24 4.36 8.85
C LEU A 203 -0.59 5.75 9.40
N ARG A 204 -1.28 5.80 10.55
CA ARG A 204 -1.59 7.04 11.26
C ARG A 204 -0.34 7.87 11.60
N ARG A 205 0.70 7.26 12.17
CA ARG A 205 1.97 7.99 12.48
C ARG A 205 2.68 8.51 11.23
N ILE A 206 2.62 7.75 10.13
CA ILE A 206 3.18 8.21 8.85
C ILE A 206 2.39 9.42 8.35
N ILE A 207 1.06 9.38 8.43
CA ILE A 207 0.20 10.51 8.05
C ILE A 207 0.47 11.71 8.96
N GLU A 208 0.50 11.52 10.28
CA GLU A 208 0.80 12.59 11.25
C GLU A 208 2.20 13.19 11.03
N ALA A 209 3.19 12.38 10.66
CA ALA A 209 4.53 12.87 10.32
C ALA A 209 4.50 13.70 9.02
N ASP A 210 3.86 13.21 7.97
CA ASP A 210 3.67 13.94 6.71
C ASP A 210 2.90 15.26 6.98
N MET A 211 1.89 15.27 7.86
CA MET A 211 1.13 16.45 8.27
C MET A 211 2.00 17.49 8.98
N LYS A 212 2.82 17.05 9.94
CA LYS A 212 3.77 17.91 10.65
C LYS A 212 4.74 18.59 9.70
N THR A 213 5.22 17.88 8.67
CA THR A 213 6.11 18.48 7.67
C THR A 213 5.42 19.50 6.77
N MET A 214 4.09 19.46 6.66
CA MET A 214 3.31 20.43 5.90
C MET A 214 2.75 21.56 6.77
N ASN A 215 2.90 21.48 8.10
CA ASN A 215 2.30 22.40 9.06
C ASN A 215 0.77 22.52 8.94
N TYR A 216 0.08 21.38 8.74
CA TYR A 216 -1.38 21.32 8.73
C TYR A 216 -1.93 20.43 9.85
N ASN A 217 -3.12 20.78 10.33
CA ASN A 217 -3.92 19.94 11.22
C ASN A 217 -5.03 19.18 10.45
N TRP A 218 -5.73 18.27 11.13
CA TRP A 218 -6.78 17.44 10.50
C TRP A 218 -7.98 18.25 10.02
N THR A 219 -8.36 19.31 10.74
CA THR A 219 -9.52 20.15 10.39
C THR A 219 -9.26 20.98 9.14
N GLU A 220 -8.07 21.55 8.99
CA GLU A 220 -7.63 22.24 7.78
C GLU A 220 -7.58 21.29 6.58
N LEU A 221 -7.02 20.10 6.75
CA LEU A 221 -6.96 19.10 5.68
C LEU A 221 -8.35 18.64 5.25
N GLU A 222 -9.27 18.49 6.19
CA GLU A 222 -10.65 18.15 5.87
C GLU A 222 -11.31 19.25 5.02
N ARG A 223 -11.11 20.52 5.39
CA ARG A 223 -11.60 21.68 4.61
C ARG A 223 -10.97 21.73 3.21
N ILE A 224 -9.65 21.59 3.11
CA ILE A 224 -8.93 21.60 1.82
C ILE A 224 -9.31 20.39 0.97
N ALA A 225 -9.59 19.23 1.58
CA ALA A 225 -9.98 18.03 0.83
C ALA A 225 -11.29 18.24 0.05
N GLN A 226 -12.19 19.12 0.49
CA GLN A 226 -13.41 19.46 -0.27
C GLN A 226 -13.09 20.21 -1.56
N ASP A 227 -12.10 21.10 -1.53
CA ASP A 227 -11.57 21.72 -2.74
C ASP A 227 -10.65 20.75 -3.50
N ARG A 228 -11.16 20.20 -4.61
CA ARG A 228 -10.39 19.27 -5.45
C ARG A 228 -9.16 19.90 -6.08
N VAL A 229 -9.13 21.21 -6.31
CA VAL A 229 -7.99 21.92 -6.90
C VAL A 229 -6.95 22.17 -5.81
N GLY A 230 -7.35 22.77 -4.69
CA GLY A 230 -6.51 22.96 -3.51
C GLY A 230 -5.88 21.65 -3.02
N TRP A 231 -6.65 20.56 -2.95
CA TRP A 231 -6.10 19.25 -2.61
C TRP A 231 -5.05 18.75 -3.60
N ARG A 232 -5.28 18.95 -4.92
CA ARG A 232 -4.30 18.55 -5.95
C ARG A 232 -3.00 19.35 -5.84
N MET A 233 -3.10 20.63 -5.51
CA MET A 233 -1.93 21.49 -5.28
C MET A 233 -1.14 21.04 -4.06
N LEU A 234 -1.81 20.81 -2.93
CA LEU A 234 -1.20 20.30 -1.69
C LEU A 234 -0.47 18.97 -1.93
N VAL A 235 -1.14 18.02 -2.59
CA VAL A 235 -0.56 16.70 -2.90
C VAL A 235 0.62 16.78 -3.87
N SER A 236 0.66 17.78 -4.75
CA SER A 236 1.78 17.98 -5.66
C SER A 236 2.97 18.65 -4.94
N GLY A 237 2.69 19.63 -4.07
CA GLY A 237 3.70 20.29 -3.23
C GLY A 237 4.41 19.31 -2.29
N LEU A 238 3.69 18.31 -1.78
CA LEU A 238 4.22 17.22 -0.96
C LEU A 238 5.40 16.46 -1.59
N CYS A 239 5.43 16.33 -2.91
CA CYS A 239 6.54 15.69 -3.63
C CYS A 239 7.71 16.66 -3.88
N TYR A 240 7.47 17.97 -3.79
CA TYR A 240 8.47 19.01 -4.03
C TYR A 240 9.27 19.37 -2.76
N PHE A 241 8.61 19.48 -1.60
CA PHE A 241 9.28 19.79 -0.32
C PHE A 241 10.38 18.77 0.03
N THR A 242 10.19 17.50 -0.30
CA THR A 242 11.20 16.45 -0.07
C THR A 242 12.39 16.51 -1.02
N ARG A 243 12.28 17.16 -2.18
CA ARG A 243 13.41 17.39 -3.10
C ARG A 243 14.33 18.50 -2.60
N SER A 244 13.77 19.56 -1.98
CA SER A 244 14.56 20.68 -1.44
C SER A 244 15.41 20.26 -0.24
N ASN A 245 14.87 19.44 0.67
CA ASN A 245 15.59 18.98 1.86
C ASN A 245 16.64 17.87 1.59
N ARG A 246 16.72 17.33 0.37
CA ARG A 246 17.77 16.36 -0.03
C ARG A 246 18.96 17.00 -0.75
N ARG A 247 18.89 18.31 -1.05
CA ARG A 247 19.97 19.09 -1.69
C ARG A 247 20.78 19.94 -0.70
N LYS A 248 20.49 19.83 0.60
CA LYS A 248 21.34 20.30 1.70
C LYS A 248 21.99 19.07 2.33
#